data_AF-A0A3D4R452-F1
#
_entry.id   AF-A0A3D4R452-F1
#
_cell.length_a   1.000
_cell.length_b   1.000
_cell.length_c   1.000
_cell.angle_alpha   90.00
_cell.angle_beta   90.00
_cell.angle_gamma   90.00
#
_symmetry.space_group_name_H-M   'P 1'
#
loop_
_entity.id
_entity.type
_entity.pdbx_description
1 polymer ?
#
loop_
_entity_poly.entity_id
_entity_poly.type
_entity_poly.pdbx_seq_one_letter_code
_entity_poly.pdbx_strand_id
1 'polypeptide(L)' 'MVIAGTKILSMEEDRFVMGYEVFSIKHKRIAADGKGVIVTYDYHNNKKVPIPDVLKAKIMELEKMGN' A
#
# COMPACT_ATOMS: atom_id res chain seq x y z
N MET A 1 -13.25 9.80 -16.23
CA MET A 1 -12.71 8.52 -15.75
C MET A 1 -11.30 8.74 -15.24
N VAL A 2 -11.00 8.14 -14.08
CA VAL A 2 -9.68 8.13 -13.47
C VAL A 2 -9.31 6.69 -13.14
N ILE A 3 -8.02 6.37 -13.12
CA ILE A 3 -7.48 5.08 -12.68
C ILE A 3 -6.64 5.37 -11.43
N ALA A 4 -6.82 4.56 -10.38
CA ALA A 4 -5.97 4.61 -9.20
C ALA A 4 -4.96 3.46 -9.27
N GLY A 5 -3.68 3.79 -9.41
CA GLY A 5 -2.57 2.87 -9.25
C GLY A 5 -2.08 2.91 -7.82
N THR A 6 -1.56 1.77 -7.34
CA THR A 6 -0.96 1.70 -6.02
C THR A 6 0.21 0.75 -6.00
N LYS A 7 1.16 1.01 -5.10
CA LYS A 7 2.38 0.22 -4.94
C LYS A 7 2.90 0.32 -3.51
N ILE A 8 3.46 -0.76 -2.98
CA ILE A 8 4.24 -0.71 -1.74
C ILE A 8 5.61 -0.05 -2.01
N LEU A 9 5.88 1.04 -1.30
CA LEU A 9 7.13 1.80 -1.39
C LEU A 9 8.19 1.27 -0.42
N SER A 10 7.76 0.87 0.79
CA SER A 10 8.64 0.26 1.79
C SER A 10 7.83 -0.62 2.74
N MET A 11 8.50 -1.59 3.35
CA MET A 11 7.90 -2.50 4.33
C MET A 11 8.86 -2.71 5.48
N GLU A 12 8.37 -2.48 6.69
CA GLU A 12 9.06 -2.69 7.96
C GLU A 12 8.40 -3.86 8.71
N GLU A 13 8.76 -4.08 9.98
CA GLU A 13 8.20 -5.17 10.77
C GLU A 13 6.71 -4.97 11.09
N ASP A 14 6.30 -3.77 11.51
CA ASP A 14 4.96 -3.47 12.02
C ASP A 14 4.13 -2.53 11.10
N ARG A 15 4.72 -2.13 9.97
CA ARG A 15 4.12 -1.15 9.05
C ARG A 15 4.66 -1.23 7.63
N PHE A 16 3.93 -0.64 6.71
CA PHE A 16 4.38 -0.44 5.34
C PHE A 16 3.90 0.90 4.79
N VAL A 17 4.64 1.43 3.82
CA VAL A 17 4.28 2.66 3.11
C VAL A 17 3.70 2.29 1.76
N MET A 18 2.47 2.70 1.50
CA MET A 18 1.77 2.48 0.24
C MET A 18 1.67 3.81 -0.52
N GLY A 19 2.18 3.82 -1.74
CA GLY A 19 2.04 4.92 -2.69
C GLY A 19 0.78 4.77 -3.50
N TYR A 20 0.18 5.90 -3.87
CA TYR A 20 -1.02 5.97 -4.69
C TYR A 20 -0.84 7.02 -5.76
N GLU A 21 -1.29 6.71 -6.98
CA GLU A 21 -1.30 7.65 -8.09
C GLU A 21 -2.64 7.60 -8.80
N VAL A 22 -3.26 8.75 -8.99
CA VAL A 22 -4.53 8.88 -9.70
C VAL A 22 -4.25 9.42 -11.09
N PHE A 23 -4.40 8.59 -12.11
CA PHE A 23 -4.23 8.98 -13.51
C PHE A 23 -5.56 9.43 -14.13
N SER A 24 -5.61 10.65 -14.66
CA SER A 24 -6.76 11.14 -15.42
C SER A 24 -6.60 10.79 -16.89
N ILE A 25 -7.44 9.88 -17.38
CA ILE A 25 -7.44 9.46 -18.79
C ILE A 25 -7.77 10.63 -19.71
N LYS A 26 -8.73 11.49 -19.30
CA LYS A 26 -9.13 12.67 -20.09
C LYS A 26 -7.96 13.62 -20.30
N HIS A 27 -7.16 13.85 -19.28
CA HIS A 27 -6.06 14.81 -19.31
C HIS A 27 -4.69 14.18 -19.59
N LYS A 28 -4.64 12.85 -19.75
CA LYS A 28 -3.43 12.05 -19.96
C LYS A 28 -2.29 12.40 -18.99
N ARG A 29 -2.63 12.63 -17.72
CA ARG A 29 -1.67 13.02 -16.67
C ARG A 29 -2.08 12.52 -15.30
N ILE A 30 -1.12 12.49 -14.38
CA ILE A 30 -1.39 12.31 -12.95
C ILE A 30 -2.19 13.51 -12.44
N ALA A 31 -3.34 13.23 -11.84
CA ALA A 31 -4.23 14.22 -11.26
C ALA A 31 -3.98 14.40 -9.76
N ALA A 32 -3.51 13.35 -9.08
CA ALA A 32 -3.12 13.37 -7.68
C ALA A 32 -2.13 12.23 -7.39
N ASP A 33 -1.23 12.44 -6.45
CA ASP A 33 -0.39 11.44 -5.84
C ASP A 33 -0.60 11.43 -4.32
N GLY A 34 -0.25 10.33 -3.67
CA GLY A 34 -0.39 10.19 -2.23
C GLY A 34 0.47 9.09 -1.66
N LYS A 35 0.73 9.19 -0.36
CA LYS A 35 1.42 8.15 0.42
C LYS A 35 0.66 7.92 1.72
N GLY A 36 0.48 6.65 2.08
CA GLY A 36 -0.10 6.23 3.34
C GLY A 36 0.87 5.35 4.10
N VAL A 37 0.98 5.58 5.41
CA VAL A 37 1.66 4.66 6.34
C VAL A 37 0.61 3.78 6.98
N ILE A 38 0.68 2.47 6.77
CA ILE A 38 -0.26 1.49 7.29
C ILE A 38 0.44 0.69 8.38
N VAL A 39 -0.15 0.66 9.58
CA VAL A 39 0.43 0.00 10.76
C VAL A 39 -0.46 -1.16 11.18
N THR A 40 0.14 -2.30 11.49
CA THR A 40 -0.56 -3.44 12.10
C THR A 40 -0.63 -3.27 13.62
N TYR A 41 -1.85 -3.21 14.13
CA TYR A 41 -2.12 -2.88 15.53
C TYR A 41 -3.10 -3.88 16.14
N ASP A 42 -2.74 -4.41 17.30
CA ASP A 42 -3.63 -5.23 18.13
C ASP A 42 -4.34 -4.32 19.13
N TYR A 43 -5.62 -4.04 18.84
CA TYR A 43 -6.46 -3.20 19.67
C TYR A 43 -6.87 -3.86 21.00
N HIS A 44 -6.78 -5.19 21.13
CA HIS A 44 -7.09 -5.85 22.41
C HIS A 44 -5.97 -5.62 23.42
N ASN A 45 -4.72 -5.75 22.95
CA ASN A 45 -3.53 -5.57 23.78
C ASN A 45 -2.94 -4.15 23.69
N ASN A 46 -3.59 -3.25 22.95
CA ASN A 46 -3.17 -1.86 22.72
C ASN A 46 -1.69 -1.73 22.31
N LYS A 47 -1.24 -2.56 21.36
CA LYS A 47 0.15 -2.57 20.91
C LYS A 47 0.27 -2.76 19.40
N LYS A 48 1.35 -2.21 18.84
CA LYS A 48 1.77 -2.56 17.48
C LYS A 48 2.22 -4.01 17.45
N VAL A 49 1.91 -4.70 16.37
CA VAL A 49 2.30 -6.09 16.16
C VAL A 49 2.95 -6.22 14.79
N PRO A 50 3.83 -7.20 14.58
CA PRO A 50 4.38 -7.48 13.27
C PRO A 50 3.27 -7.70 12.23
N ILE A 51 3.57 -7.37 10.99
CA ILE A 51 2.67 -7.64 9.87
C ILE A 51 2.45 -9.16 9.80
N PRO A 52 1.20 -9.65 9.84
CA PRO A 52 0.94 -11.09 9.73
C PRO A 52 1.55 -11.68 8.46
N ASP A 53 2.22 -12.82 8.57
CA ASP A 53 2.92 -13.46 7.44
C ASP A 53 2.01 -13.71 6.23
N VAL A 54 0.75 -14.06 6.47
CA VAL A 54 -0.25 -14.25 5.41
C VAL A 54 -0.53 -12.95 4.66
N LEU A 55 -0.61 -11.81 5.36
CA LEU A 55 -0.80 -10.50 4.73
C LEU A 55 0.46 -10.12 3.93
N LYS A 56 1.64 -10.30 4.52
CA LYS A 56 2.92 -10.04 3.85
C LYS A 56 3.05 -10.87 2.56
N ALA A 57 2.73 -12.16 2.60
CA ALA A 57 2.78 -13.03 1.44
C ALA A 57 1.86 -12.55 0.30
N LYS A 58 0.61 -12.19 0.61
CA LYS A 58 -0.35 -11.66 -0.37
C LYS A 58 0.10 -10.33 -0.98
N ILE A 59 0.64 -9.43 -0.17
CA ILE A 59 1.20 -8.16 -0.67
C ILE A 59 2.33 -8.45 -1.66
N MET A 60 3.26 -9.34 -1.31
CA MET A 60 4.39 -9.69 -2.17
C MET A 60 3.96 -10.40 -3.46
N GLU A 61 2.86 -11.14 -3.45
CA GLU A 61 2.28 -11.75 -4.66
C GLU A 61 1.74 -10.68 -5.61
N LEU A 62 0.96 -9.72 -5.10
CA LEU A 62 0.42 -8.62 -5.89
C LEU A 62 1.52 -7.73 -6.47
N GLU A 63 2.57 -7.44 -5.69
CA GLU A 63 3.70 -6.63 -6.15
C GLU A 63 4.55 -7.31 -7.25
N LYS A 64 4.53 -8.65 -7.32
CA LYS A 64 5.19 -9.39 -8.42
C LYS A 64 4.41 -9.34 -9.73
N MET A 65 3.08 -9.19 -9.67
CA MET A 65 2.23 -9.17 -10.88
C MET A 65 2.37 -7.89 -11.71
N GLY A 66 2.94 -6.82 -11.13
CA GLY A 66 3.17 -5.54 -11.80
C GLY A 66 4.55 -5.37 -12.44
N ASN A 67 5.40 -6.41 -12.44
CA ASN A 67 6.73 -6.43 -13.07
C ASN A 67 6.74 -7.26 -14.36
#